data_AF-A0A7V3KFC2-F1
#
_entry.id   AF-A0A7V3KFC2-F1
#
_cell.length_a   1.000
_cell.length_b   1.000
_cell.length_c   1.000
_cell.angle_alpha   90.00
_cell.angle_beta   90.00
_cell.angle_gamma   90.00
#
_symmetry.space_group_name_H-M   'P 1'
#
loop_
_entity.id
_entity.type
_entity.pdbx_description
1 polymer ?
#
loop_
_entity_poly.entity_id
_entity_poly.type
_entity_poly.pdbx_seq_one_letter_code
_entity_poly.pdbx_strand_id
1 'polypeptide(L)'
;MRERVLRAVADFIHRFYKWILVAGLLIGIFMGLCYSRLGLHLNFLDLLDKDSPEVKTYEYASRNFGTLAFLFLVLETDDMELGKKYASVLSPRLMRHPQFVKRVYFQHDVPLIIRHLFYFLHFQ
;
A
#
# COMPACT_ATOMS: atom_id res chain seq x y z
N MET A 1 -33.64 -7.97 40.49
CA MET A 1 -33.97 -8.02 39.04
C MET A 1 -32.85 -8.66 38.20
N ARG A 2 -31.58 -8.25 38.36
CA ARG A 2 -30.41 -8.84 37.67
C ARG A 2 -30.30 -10.37 37.74
N GLU A 3 -30.54 -10.98 38.91
CA GLU A 3 -30.40 -12.44 39.09
C GLU A 3 -31.41 -13.26 38.27
N ARG A 4 -32.63 -12.75 38.07
CA ARG A 4 -33.64 -13.45 37.26
C ARG A 4 -33.28 -13.43 35.78
N VAL A 5 -32.71 -12.32 35.30
CA VAL A 5 -32.23 -12.20 33.92
C VAL A 5 -31.04 -13.13 33.68
N LEU A 6 -30.09 -13.18 34.61
CA LEU A 6 -28.92 -14.07 34.52
C LEU A 6 -29.32 -15.55 34.50
N ARG A 7 -30.27 -15.98 35.35
CA ARG A 7 -30.79 -17.36 35.32
C ARG A 7 -31.53 -17.66 34.01
N ALA A 8 -32.37 -16.74 33.53
CA ALA A 8 -33.09 -16.92 32.27
C ALA A 8 -32.13 -17.05 31.07
N VAL A 9 -31.03 -16.28 31.06
CA VAL A 9 -29.99 -16.38 30.03
C VAL A 9 -29.22 -17.71 30.16
N ALA A 10 -28.89 -18.13 31.38
CA ALA A 10 -28.22 -19.41 31.61
C ALA A 10 -29.08 -20.60 31.15
N ASP A 11 -30.37 -20.62 31.49
CA ASP A 11 -31.31 -21.67 31.07
C ASP A 11 -31.51 -21.67 29.55
N PHE A 12 -31.52 -20.49 28.93
CA PHE A 12 -31.59 -20.35 27.47
C PHE A 12 -30.33 -20.92 26.79
N ILE A 13 -29.15 -20.60 27.31
CA ILE A 13 -27.88 -21.15 26.81
C ILE A 13 -27.85 -22.67 26.98
N HIS A 14 -28.29 -23.18 28.13
CA HIS A 14 -28.25 -24.60 28.42
C HIS A 14 -29.24 -25.40 27.55
N ARG A 15 -30.40 -24.82 27.22
CA ARG A 15 -31.42 -25.43 26.35
C ARG A 15 -31.02 -25.43 24.87
N PHE A 16 -30.30 -24.40 24.42
CA PHE A 16 -29.94 -24.20 23.01
C PHE A 16 -28.44 -24.37 22.71
N TYR A 17 -27.66 -25.00 23.59
CA TYR A 17 -26.19 -25.07 23.46
C TYR A 17 -25.71 -25.61 22.11
N LYS A 18 -26.39 -26.61 21.53
CA LYS A 18 -26.05 -27.16 20.20
C LYS A 18 -26.25 -26.12 19.10
N TRP A 19 -27.34 -25.37 19.14
CA TRP A 19 -27.62 -24.30 18.18
C TRP A 19 -26.67 -23.13 18.33
N ILE A 20 -26.29 -22.78 19.57
CA ILE A 20 -25.29 -21.73 19.85
C ILE A 20 -23.92 -22.14 19.30
N LEU A 21 -23.53 -23.42 19.46
CA LEU A 21 -22.30 -23.96 18.89
C LEU A 21 -22.31 -23.90 17.36
N VAL A 22 -23.40 -24.33 16.72
CA VAL A 22 -23.54 -24.27 15.25
C VAL A 22 -23.53 -22.83 14.76
N ALA A 23 -24.22 -21.91 15.44
CA ALA A 23 -24.23 -20.49 15.10
C ALA A 23 -22.82 -19.89 15.24
N GLY A 24 -22.09 -20.20 16.32
CA GLY A 24 -20.71 -19.77 16.52
C GLY A 24 -19.78 -20.29 15.42
N LEU A 25 -19.94 -21.55 15.02
CA LEU A 25 -19.17 -22.15 13.92
C LEU A 25 -19.47 -21.45 12.59
N LEU A 26 -20.74 -21.19 12.28
CA LEU A 26 -21.15 -20.47 11.08
C LEU A 26 -20.60 -19.04 11.05
N ILE A 27 -20.65 -18.32 12.18
CA ILE A 27 -20.06 -16.98 12.31
C ILE A 27 -18.54 -17.04 12.13
N GLY A 28 -17.87 -18.05 12.68
CA GLY A 28 -16.42 -18.25 12.52
C GLY A 28 -16.03 -18.50 11.05
N ILE A 29 -16.78 -19.35 10.34
CA ILE A 29 -16.58 -19.59 8.91
C ILE A 29 -16.83 -18.30 8.12
N PHE A 30 -17.90 -17.57 8.43
CA PHE A 30 -18.22 -16.31 7.78
C PHE A 30 -17.13 -15.25 7.99
N MET A 31 -16.63 -15.10 9.21
CA MET A 31 -15.49 -14.22 9.51
C MET A 31 -14.21 -14.66 8.79
N GLY A 32 -13.93 -15.97 8.72
CA GLY A 32 -12.79 -16.49 7.96
C GLY A 32 -12.87 -16.16 6.47
N LEU A 33 -14.06 -16.24 5.88
CA LEU A 33 -14.29 -15.81 4.50
C LEU A 33 -14.10 -14.30 4.34
N CYS A 34 -14.59 -13.48 5.27
CA CYS A 34 -14.37 -12.04 5.26
C CYS A 34 -12.90 -11.64 5.45
N TYR A 35 -12.13 -12.42 6.20
CA TYR A 35 -10.70 -12.16 6.44
C TYR A 35 -9.89 -12.14 5.14
N SER A 36 -10.27 -12.96 4.15
CA SER A 36 -9.62 -12.97 2.83
C SER A 36 -9.70 -11.63 2.08
N ARG A 37 -10.62 -10.75 2.48
CA ARG A 37 -10.81 -9.41 1.90
C ARG A 37 -10.15 -8.30 2.71
N LEU A 38 -9.43 -8.63 3.78
CA LEU A 38 -8.73 -7.64 4.59
C LEU A 38 -7.50 -7.14 3.83
N GLY A 39 -7.69 -6.08 3.04
CA GLY A 39 -6.62 -5.38 2.34
C GLY A 39 -5.89 -4.45 3.28
N LEU A 40 -4.58 -4.63 3.41
CA LEU A 40 -3.74 -3.74 4.21
C LEU A 40 -3.32 -2.56 3.32
N HIS A 41 -3.89 -1.38 3.60
CA HIS A 41 -3.56 -0.15 2.90
C HIS A 41 -2.40 0.55 3.60
N LEU A 42 -1.21 0.52 2.99
CA LEU A 42 0.02 1.15 3.51
C LEU A 42 0.24 2.57 2.99
N ASN A 43 -0.75 3.15 2.31
CA ASN A 43 -0.63 4.47 1.75
C ASN A 43 -0.86 5.52 2.84
N PHE A 44 0.19 6.28 3.18
CA PHE A 44 0.09 7.34 4.19
C PHE A 44 -0.95 8.41 3.85
N LEU A 45 -1.26 8.61 2.57
CA LEU A 45 -2.32 9.52 2.13
C LEU A 45 -3.71 9.09 2.62
N ASP A 46 -3.93 7.79 2.86
CA ASP A 46 -5.22 7.28 3.36
C ASP A 46 -5.48 7.66 4.82
N LEU A 47 -4.43 8.06 5.56
CA LEU A 47 -4.53 8.56 6.93
C LEU A 47 -4.88 10.05 7.02
N LEU A 48 -4.74 10.78 5.91
CA LEU A 48 -5.03 12.21 5.87
C LEU A 48 -6.54 12.45 5.66
N ASP A 49 -6.99 13.64 6.04
CA ASP A 49 -8.37 14.06 5.81
C ASP A 49 -8.65 14.17 4.31
N LYS A 50 -9.51 13.29 3.82
CA LYS A 50 -9.90 13.19 2.40
C LYS A 50 -10.65 14.42 1.91
N ASP A 51 -11.22 15.21 2.81
CA ASP A 51 -11.96 16.40 2.43
C ASP A 51 -11.12 17.67 2.29
N SER A 52 -9.89 17.63 2.78
CA SER A 52 -8.94 18.74 2.65
C SER A 52 -8.63 19.05 1.17
N PRO A 53 -8.56 20.34 0.79
CA PRO A 53 -8.29 20.74 -0.59
C PRO A 53 -6.90 20.26 -1.07
N GLU A 54 -5.93 20.12 -0.17
CA GLU A 54 -4.58 19.65 -0.45
C GLU A 54 -4.58 18.17 -0.89
N VAL A 55 -5.30 17.30 -0.18
CA VAL A 55 -5.40 15.87 -0.53
C VAL A 55 -6.11 15.69 -1.86
N LYS A 56 -7.18 16.46 -2.12
CA LYS A 56 -7.91 16.44 -3.41
C LYS A 56 -7.03 16.88 -4.57
N THR A 57 -6.21 17.91 -4.37
CA THR A 57 -5.25 18.40 -5.38
C THR A 57 -4.18 17.36 -5.67
N TYR A 58 -3.66 16.70 -4.63
CA TYR A 58 -2.70 15.62 -4.78
C TYR A 58 -3.29 14.41 -5.50
N GLU A 59 -4.49 13.95 -5.12
CA GLU A 59 -5.17 12.85 -5.82
C GLU A 59 -5.43 13.18 -7.29
N TYR A 60 -5.87 14.41 -7.57
CA TYR A 60 -6.06 14.88 -8.93
C TYR A 60 -4.74 14.84 -9.71
N ALA A 61 -3.65 15.36 -9.13
CA ALA A 61 -2.34 15.31 -9.77
C ALA A 61 -1.87 13.86 -9.99
N SER A 62 -2.02 13.00 -8.99
CA SER A 62 -1.64 11.58 -9.08
C SER A 62 -2.41 10.84 -10.16
N ARG A 63 -3.72 11.09 -10.30
CA ARG A 63 -4.56 10.43 -11.31
C ARG A 63 -4.31 10.95 -12.72
N ASN A 64 -4.12 12.25 -12.89
CA ASN A 64 -3.98 12.86 -14.22
C ASN A 64 -2.56 12.79 -14.78
N PHE A 65 -1.54 12.91 -13.93
CA PHE A 65 -0.15 12.86 -14.38
C PHE A 65 0.48 11.46 -14.25
N GLY A 66 -0.21 10.50 -13.61
CA GLY A 66 0.11 9.06 -13.59
C GLY A 66 1.46 8.68 -12.96
N THR A 67 2.27 9.66 -12.56
CA THR A 67 3.71 9.51 -12.35
C THR A 67 4.16 10.26 -11.10
N LEU A 68 3.49 10.04 -9.97
CA LEU A 68 3.98 10.52 -8.66
C LEU A 68 4.67 9.42 -7.85
N ALA A 69 4.49 8.15 -8.23
CA ALA A 69 5.14 7.02 -7.59
C ALA A 69 6.40 6.63 -8.38
N PHE A 70 7.54 7.22 -8.02
CA PHE A 70 8.85 6.81 -8.54
C PHE A 70 9.55 5.90 -7.54
N LEU A 71 10.06 4.77 -8.01
CA LEU A 71 11.02 3.97 -7.26
C LEU A 71 12.43 4.39 -7.67
N PHE A 72 13.13 5.10 -6.80
CA PHE A 72 14.53 5.44 -7.01
C PHE A 72 15.41 4.29 -6.53
N LEU A 73 16.19 3.71 -7.44
CA LEU A 73 17.28 2.81 -7.09
C LEU A 73 18.57 3.62 -7.05
N VAL A 74 19.21 3.67 -5.87
CA VAL A 74 20.53 4.27 -5.70
C VAL A 74 21.54 3.14 -5.57
N LEU A 75 22.58 3.18 -6.41
CA LEU A 75 23.69 2.23 -6.36
C LEU A 75 24.87 2.90 -5.66
N GLU A 76 25.26 2.35 -4.53
CA GLU A 76 26.45 2.78 -3.81
C GLU A 76 27.64 1.93 -4.25
N THR A 77 28.73 2.59 -4.68
CA THR A 77 29.95 1.92 -5.14
C THR A 77 31.15 2.85 -5.01
N ASP A 78 32.31 2.27 -4.71
CA ASP A 78 33.59 2.99 -4.67
C ASP A 78 34.11 3.33 -6.07
N ASP A 79 33.67 2.60 -7.10
CA ASP A 79 34.07 2.78 -8.50
C ASP A 79 32.86 3.17 -9.35
N MET A 80 32.81 4.45 -9.72
CA MET A 80 31.73 5.02 -10.53
C MET A 80 31.57 4.34 -11.89
N GLU A 81 32.66 3.92 -12.53
CA GLU A 81 32.60 3.27 -13.84
C GLU A 81 32.04 1.86 -13.73
N LEU A 82 32.35 1.15 -12.64
CA LEU A 82 31.75 -0.14 -12.32
C LEU A 82 30.25 0.01 -12.02
N GLY A 83 29.85 1.04 -11.28
CA GLY A 83 28.44 1.37 -11.01
C GLY A 83 27.64 1.62 -12.29
N LYS A 84 28.18 2.44 -13.20
CA LYS A 84 27.57 2.69 -14.52
C LYS A 84 27.41 1.40 -15.33
N LYS A 85 28.42 0.53 -15.33
CA LYS A 85 28.39 -0.77 -16.01
C LYS A 85 27.36 -1.71 -15.38
N TYR A 86 27.24 -1.72 -14.07
CA TYR A 86 26.23 -2.53 -13.38
C TYR A 86 24.82 -2.04 -13.71
N ALA A 87 24.61 -0.74 -13.68
CA ALA A 87 23.30 -0.15 -13.95
C ALA A 87 22.86 -0.34 -15.42
N SER A 88 23.80 -0.31 -16.37
CA SER A 88 23.52 -0.62 -17.78
C SER A 88 23.17 -2.09 -18.02
N VAL A 89 23.63 -3.00 -17.16
CA VAL A 89 23.23 -4.42 -17.16
C VAL A 89 21.90 -4.65 -16.43
N LEU A 90 21.64 -3.90 -15.35
CA LEU A 90 20.44 -4.05 -14.52
C LEU A 90 19.18 -3.53 -15.23
N SER A 91 19.28 -2.39 -15.90
CA SER A 91 18.16 -1.76 -16.63
C SER A 91 17.44 -2.73 -17.59
N PRO A 92 18.12 -3.40 -18.54
CA PRO A 92 17.46 -4.34 -19.45
C PRO A 92 16.92 -5.58 -18.74
N ARG A 93 17.49 -6.00 -17.60
CA ARG A 93 16.94 -7.11 -16.80
C ARG A 93 15.61 -6.73 -16.15
N LEU A 94 15.49 -5.50 -15.63
CA LEU A 94 14.25 -5.00 -15.05
C LEU A 94 13.16 -4.84 -16.13
N MET A 95 13.51 -4.41 -17.33
CA MET A 95 12.56 -4.28 -18.44
C MET A 95 12.02 -5.62 -18.95
N ARG A 96 12.68 -6.75 -18.67
CA ARG A 96 12.15 -8.10 -19.01
C ARG A 96 10.94 -8.50 -18.17
N HIS A 97 10.65 -7.77 -17.09
CA HIS A 97 9.51 -8.02 -16.21
C HIS A 97 8.51 -6.85 -16.28
N PRO A 98 7.81 -6.67 -17.41
CA PRO A 98 6.89 -5.54 -17.61
C PRO A 98 5.69 -5.56 -16.65
N GLN A 99 5.39 -6.73 -16.06
CA GLN A 99 4.38 -6.88 -15.01
C GLN A 99 4.71 -6.11 -13.72
N PHE A 100 6.00 -5.82 -13.47
CA PHE A 100 6.45 -5.12 -12.26
C PHE A 100 7.03 -3.74 -12.59
N VAL A 101 7.67 -3.59 -13.75
CA VAL A 101 8.36 -2.35 -14.13
C VAL A 101 7.91 -1.91 -15.52
N LYS A 102 7.06 -0.87 -15.57
CA LYS A 102 6.54 -0.34 -16.84
C LYS A 102 7.60 0.42 -17.63
N ARG A 103 8.46 1.18 -16.94
CA ARG A 103 9.53 1.99 -17.54
C ARG A 103 10.69 2.11 -16.55
N VAL A 104 11.91 2.04 -17.08
CA VAL A 104 13.14 2.35 -16.36
C VAL A 104 13.71 3.61 -17.00
N TYR A 105 13.81 4.69 -16.23
CA TYR A 105 14.52 5.89 -16.65
C TYR A 105 15.96 5.78 -16.17
N PHE A 106 16.89 5.67 -17.11
CA PHE A 106 18.31 5.56 -16.81
C PHE A 106 18.95 6.93 -17.00
N GLN A 107 19.19 7.66 -15.89
CA GLN A 107 19.95 8.91 -15.92
C GLN A 107 21.35 8.65 -15.40
N HIS A 108 22.32 8.95 -16.24
CA HIS A 108 23.72 8.61 -16.04
C HIS A 108 24.52 9.60 -15.18
N ASP A 109 23.92 10.71 -14.76
CA ASP A 109 24.66 11.76 -14.06
C ASP A 109 23.78 12.49 -13.04
N VAL A 110 24.10 12.28 -11.76
CA VAL A 110 23.56 13.02 -10.60
C VAL A 110 23.62 14.55 -10.79
N PRO A 111 24.68 15.15 -11.40
CA PRO A 111 24.72 16.58 -11.67
C PRO A 111 23.56 17.09 -12.53
N LEU A 112 23.09 16.29 -13.49
CA LEU A 112 22.02 16.69 -14.41
C LEU A 112 20.67 16.74 -13.69
N ILE A 113 20.42 15.77 -12.81
CA ILE A 113 19.20 15.71 -11.99
C ILE A 113 19.18 16.91 -11.06
N ILE A 114 20.24 17.15 -10.29
CA ILE A 114 20.30 18.30 -9.37
C ILE A 114 20.06 19.62 -10.13
N ARG A 115 20.67 19.80 -11.31
CA ARG A 115 20.52 21.02 -12.11
C ARG A 115 19.10 21.23 -12.65
N HIS A 116 18.36 20.17 -12.93
CA HIS A 116 16.99 20.25 -13.47
C HIS A 116 15.90 20.10 -12.41
N LEU A 117 16.19 19.48 -11.27
CA LEU A 117 15.27 19.38 -10.13
C LEU A 117 14.94 20.79 -9.59
N PHE A 118 15.92 21.69 -9.61
CA PHE A 118 15.71 23.09 -9.22
C PHE A 118 14.81 23.88 -10.18
N TYR A 119 14.73 23.51 -11.47
CA TYR A 119 13.77 24.13 -12.39
C TYR A 119 12.32 23.79 -12.03
N PHE A 120 12.07 22.62 -11.44
CA PHE A 120 10.74 22.24 -10.94
C PHE A 120 10.38 22.90 -9.61
N LEU A 121 11.35 23.44 -8.87
CA LEU A 121 11.13 24.16 -7.61
C LEU A 121 10.93 25.67 -7.78
N HIS A 122 11.01 26.21 -9.00
CA HIS A 122 10.88 27.66 -9.28
C HIS A 122 9.54 28.07 -9.90
N PHE A 123 8.58 27.13 -9.99
CA PHE A 123 7.18 27.45 -10.25
C PHE A 123 6.40 27.41 -8.94
N GLN A 124 6.52 28.48 -8.15
CA GLN A 124 5.57 28.84 -7.11
C GLN A 124 5.34 30.35 -7.13
#